data_AF-A0A941TXU2-F1
#
_entry.id   AF-A0A941TXU2-F1
#
_cell.length_a   1.000
_cell.length_b   1.000
_cell.length_c   1.000
_cell.angle_alpha   90.00
_cell.angle_beta   90.00
_cell.angle_gamma   90.00
#
_symmetry.space_group_name_H-M   'P 1'
#
loop_
_entity.id
_entity.type
_entity.pdbx_description
1 polymer ?
#
loop_
_entity_poly.entity_id
_entity_poly.type
_entity_poly.pdbx_seq_one_letter_code
_entity_poly.pdbx_strand_id
1 'polypeptide(L)' 'AYLLDADGVPLWIHGHTHDSFDYRVHATRVVCNPRGYARGGVNENAAFDPDFTIEVGQASGKA' A
#
# COMPACT_ATOMS: atom_id res chain seq x y z
N ALA A 1 20.88 4.19 7.42
CA ALA A 1 19.75 4.92 6.81
C ALA A 1 18.64 3.90 6.63
N TYR A 2 17.54 4.04 7.37
CA TYR A 2 16.37 3.18 7.17
C TYR A 2 15.46 3.83 6.13
N LEU A 3 14.79 3.01 5.32
CA LEU A 3 13.91 3.48 4.23
C LEU A 3 12.73 4.33 4.73
N LEU A 4 12.37 4.20 6.01
CA LEU A 4 11.17 4.77 6.64
C LEU A 4 11.48 5.89 7.67
N ASP A 5 12.69 6.45 7.67
CA ASP A 5 13.07 7.56 8.56
C ASP A 5 12.36 8.88 8.17
N ALA A 6 12.48 9.92 9.01
CA ALA A 6 11.61 11.11 9.05
C ALA A 6 11.50 11.97 7.75
N ASP A 7 12.48 11.92 6.85
CA ASP A 7 12.42 12.58 5.53
C ASP A 7 11.83 11.67 4.43
N GLY A 8 11.43 10.44 4.79
CA GLY A 8 11.29 9.30 3.89
C GLY A 8 9.89 9.06 3.32
N VAL A 9 9.91 8.49 2.10
CA VAL A 9 8.83 7.93 1.28
C VAL A 9 7.40 8.17 1.79
N PRO A 10 6.58 8.99 1.12
CA PRO A 10 5.20 9.28 1.59
C PRO A 10 4.25 8.07 1.45
N LEU A 11 4.52 7.19 0.49
CA LEU A 11 3.70 6.00 0.20
C LEU A 11 4.58 4.83 -0.23
N TRP A 12 4.41 3.69 0.42
CA TRP A 12 4.99 2.40 0.04
C TRP A 12 3.88 1.40 -0.30
N ILE A 13 3.90 0.88 -1.52
CA ILE A 13 2.99 -0.18 -1.96
C ILE A 13 3.76 -1.51 -2.00
N HIS A 14 3.19 -2.58 -1.45
CA HIS A 14 3.76 -3.93 -1.48
C HIS A 14 2.73 -5.01 -1.84
N GLY A 15 3.21 -6.26 -1.95
CA GLY A 15 2.41 -7.45 -2.24
C GLY A 15 2.86 -8.65 -1.41
N HIS A 16 2.84 -9.85 -2.01
CA HIS A 16 3.28 -11.15 -1.48
C HIS A 16 2.39 -11.80 -0.40
N THR A 17 1.76 -11.02 0.47
CA THR A 17 0.98 -11.51 1.62
C THR A 17 -0.35 -12.17 1.25
N HIS A 18 -0.91 -11.83 0.09
CA HIS A 18 -2.29 -12.16 -0.32
C HIS A 18 -3.38 -11.60 0.60
N ASP A 19 -3.02 -10.69 1.50
CA ASP A 19 -3.94 -9.97 2.39
C ASP A 19 -3.82 -8.46 2.14
N SER A 20 -4.93 -7.74 2.34
CA SER A 20 -4.95 -6.27 2.25
C SER A 20 -4.43 -5.61 3.53
N PHE A 21 -3.65 -4.54 3.36
CA PHE A 21 -3.09 -3.73 4.44
C PHE A 21 -3.16 -2.25 4.09
N ASP A 22 -3.49 -1.41 5.08
CA ASP A 22 -3.39 0.04 4.96
C ASP A 22 -3.06 0.62 6.34
N TYR A 23 -1.80 0.99 6.55
CA TYR A 23 -1.30 1.45 7.84
C TYR A 23 -0.20 2.48 7.68
N ARG A 24 0.21 3.10 8.80
CA ARG A 24 1.31 4.08 8.81
C ARG A 24 2.47 3.59 9.66
N VAL A 25 3.67 3.80 9.15
CA VAL A 25 4.94 3.68 9.88
C VAL A 25 5.65 5.02 9.76
N HIS A 26 5.75 5.75 10.87
CA HIS A 26 6.21 7.14 10.88
C HIS A 26 5.42 8.02 9.89
N ALA A 27 6.09 8.67 8.94
CA ALA A 27 5.48 9.50 7.89
C ALA A 27 5.03 8.69 6.65
N THR A 28 5.41 7.41 6.55
CA THR A 28 5.10 6.56 5.39
C THR A 28 3.76 5.85 5.56
N ARG A 29 2.86 6.01 4.60
CA ARG A 29 1.70 5.12 4.46
C ARG A 29 2.14 3.84 3.74
N VAL A 30 1.86 2.68 4.31
CA VAL A 30 2.16 1.37 3.72
C VAL A 30 0.85 0.71 3.30
N VAL A 31 0.76 0.30 2.04
CA VAL A 31 -0.48 -0.19 1.44
C VAL A 31 -0.26 -1.50 0.66
N CYS A 32 -1.23 -2.40 0.79
CA CYS A 32 -1.31 -3.66 0.08
C CYS A 32 -2.77 -3.90 -0.30
N ASN A 33 -3.06 -4.15 -1.58
CA ASN A 33 -4.36 -4.58 -2.07
C ASN A 33 -4.17 -5.69 -3.12
N PRO A 34 -3.64 -6.86 -2.72
CA PRO A 34 -3.33 -7.93 -3.65
C PRO A 34 -4.59 -8.75 -3.93
N ARG A 35 -4.78 -9.21 -5.17
CA ARG A 35 -5.86 -10.16 -5.48
C ARG A 35 -5.69 -11.53 -4.80
N GLY A 36 -4.43 -11.95 -4.61
CA GLY A 36 -4.09 -13.34 -4.31
C GLY A 36 -4.40 -14.26 -5.50
N TYR A 37 -4.50 -15.56 -5.25
CA TYR A 37 -4.96 -16.52 -6.25
C TYR A 37 -6.47 -16.33 -6.55
N ALA A 38 -6.91 -16.77 -7.73
CA ALA A 38 -8.33 -16.69 -8.13
C ALA A 38 -8.87 -18.07 -8.56
N ARG A 39 -8.86 -19.03 -7.63
CA ARG A 39 -9.22 -20.42 -7.92
C ARG A 39 -10.74 -20.54 -8.03
N GLY A 40 -11.22 -21.13 -9.13
CA GLY A 40 -12.65 -21.29 -9.37
C GLY A 40 -13.41 -19.96 -9.50
N GLY A 41 -12.72 -18.88 -9.89
CA GLY A 41 -13.31 -17.54 -10.00
C GLY A 41 -13.48 -16.79 -8.67
N VAL A 42 -13.11 -17.40 -7.55
CA VAL A 42 -13.13 -16.76 -6.22
C VAL A 42 -11.73 -16.23 -5.92
N ASN A 43 -11.63 -14.94 -5.58
CA ASN A 43 -10.38 -14.34 -5.13
C ASN A 43 -10.04 -14.84 -3.73
N GLU A 44 -8.78 -15.21 -3.51
CA GLU A 44 -8.23 -15.59 -2.21
C GLU A 44 -8.32 -14.43 -1.23
N ASN A 45 -7.97 -13.23 -1.68
CA ASN A 45 -8.29 -12.01 -0.95
C ASN A 45 -9.71 -11.56 -1.29
N ALA A 46 -10.67 -11.83 -0.41
CA ALA A 46 -12.05 -11.38 -0.57
C ALA A 46 -12.19 -9.84 -0.51
N ALA A 47 -11.20 -9.13 0.04
CA ALA A 47 -11.16 -7.67 0.12
C ALA A 47 -10.41 -7.02 -1.05
N PHE A 48 -9.97 -7.79 -2.05
CA PHE A 48 -9.36 -7.21 -3.24
C PHE A 48 -10.34 -6.29 -3.97
N ASP A 49 -9.93 -5.04 -4.14
CA ASP A 49 -10.68 -4.03 -4.88
C ASP A 49 -9.92 -3.66 -6.17
N PRO A 50 -10.43 -4.01 -7.37
CA PRO A 50 -9.77 -3.68 -8.63
C PRO A 50 -9.72 -2.18 -8.93
N ASP A 51 -10.59 -1.37 -8.31
CA ASP A 51 -10.71 0.08 -8.51
C ASP A 51 -10.07 0.86 -7.35
N PHE A 52 -9.31 0.18 -6.48
CA PHE A 52 -8.68 0.79 -5.32
C PHE A 52 -7.67 1.86 -5.74
N THR A 53 -7.99 3.10 -5.43
CA THR A 53 -7.17 4.28 -5.74
C THR A 53 -6.65 4.93 -4.47
N ILE A 54 -5.45 5.51 -4.57
CA ILE A 54 -4.81 6.22 -3.47
C ILE A 54 -4.45 7.61 -3.95
N GLU A 55 -4.96 8.62 -3.25
CA GLU A 55 -4.47 9.98 -3.41
C GLU A 55 -3.09 10.13 -2.76
N VAL A 56 -2.12 10.62 -3.52
CA VAL A 56 -0.79 10.95 -3.02
C VAL A 56 -0.74 12.47 -2.88
N GLY A 57 -0.51 12.96 -1.66
CA GLY A 57 -0.37 14.39 -1.40
C GLY A 57 0.77 15.00 -2.23
N GLN A 58 0.66 16.29 -2.54
CA GLN A 58 1.79 17.03 -3.14
C GLN A 58 2.99 16.95 -2.19
N ALA A 59 4.17 16.62 -2.72
CA ALA A 59 5.40 16.72 -1.92
C ALA A 59 5.49 18.16 -1.42
N SER A 60 5.55 18.36 -0.11
CA SER A 60 5.86 19.67 0.45
C SER A 60 7.27 20.01 -0.02
N GLY A 61 7.38 20.84 -1.05
CA GLY A 61 8.65 21.40 -1.46
C GLY A 61 9.29 22.04 -0.23
N LYS A 62 10.51 21.61 0.11
CA LYS A 62 11.31 22.31 1.12
C LYS A 62 11.48 23.75 0.59
N ALA A 63 10.91 24.71 1.32
CA ALA A 63 11.28 26.12 1.19
C ALA A 63 12.70 26.34 1.72
#